data_AF-A0AAU9CTG9-F1
#
_entry.id   AF-A0AAU9CTG9-F1
#
_cell.length_a   1.000
_cell.length_b   1.000
_cell.length_c   1.000
_cell.angle_alpha   90.00
_cell.angle_beta   90.00
_cell.angle_gamma   90.00
#
_symmetry.space_group_name_H-M   'P 1'
#
loop_
_entity.id
_entity.type
_entity.pdbx_description
1 polymer ?
#
loop_
_entity_poly.entity_id
_entity_poly.type
_entity_poly.pdbx_seq_one_letter_code
_entity_poly.pdbx_strand_id
1 'polypeptide(L)'
;MVVGYNNIRVLITQDSSVLLYDNFTKLPFIMKRENKCKPYDRYLYIYQIFSDELIEEVKRECLNFNSRKNLEKDDAFFRFTKWGRQNNEVALFTIHAYASFQIPKDFDCIFDIDNPENVEYTECILSQSIYECLHPINKIEGGHKHLCLFKFKKEVPGIIHKLHVKKEKISHDPQDMVRLGICSREDYNDIKDRILYLDKLKKRHGPDWWKYDREAHKKN
;
A
#
# COMPACT_ATOMS: atom_id res chain seq x y z
N MET A 1 -11.22 -26.04 8.31
CA MET A 1 -10.87 -25.67 6.93
C MET A 1 -10.16 -24.33 7.00
N VAL A 2 -8.83 -24.33 6.88
CA VAL A 2 -7.95 -23.20 7.21
C VAL A 2 -7.52 -22.55 5.90
N VAL A 3 -8.01 -21.34 5.61
CA VAL A 3 -7.43 -20.49 4.57
C VAL A 3 -6.35 -19.65 5.25
N GLY A 4 -5.16 -20.24 5.36
CA GLY A 4 -4.00 -19.60 5.98
C GLY A 4 -3.12 -18.94 4.92
N TYR A 5 -3.06 -17.61 4.90
CA TYR A 5 -1.89 -16.90 4.37
C TYR A 5 -0.82 -16.82 5.46
N ASN A 6 -0.30 -17.97 5.87
CA ASN A 6 0.82 -18.09 6.81
C ASN A 6 2.12 -18.24 6.01
N ASN A 7 2.76 -17.13 5.59
CA ASN A 7 4.10 -17.21 4.99
C ASN A 7 4.98 -15.97 5.28
N ILE A 8 4.71 -15.23 6.35
CA ILE A 8 5.60 -14.16 6.84
C ILE A 8 6.09 -14.56 8.23
N ARG A 9 7.41 -14.72 8.39
CA ARG A 9 8.04 -14.84 9.71
C ARG A 9 8.47 -13.45 10.17
N VAL A 10 8.09 -13.08 11.38
CA VAL A 10 8.50 -11.84 12.04
C VAL A 10 9.62 -12.17 13.01
N LEU A 11 10.79 -11.55 12.83
CA LEU A 11 11.89 -11.66 13.79
C LEU A 11 12.14 -10.29 14.40
N ILE A 12 11.99 -10.20 15.73
CA ILE A 12 12.28 -8.98 16.49
C ILE A 12 13.72 -9.10 16.97
N THR A 13 14.58 -8.18 16.52
CA THR A 13 16.00 -8.14 16.92
C THR A 13 16.18 -7.39 18.25
N GLN A 14 17.36 -7.55 18.87
CA GLN A 14 17.68 -6.96 20.18
C GLN A 14 17.68 -5.42 20.20
N ASP A 15 17.79 -4.77 19.03
CA ASP A 15 17.67 -3.32 18.84
C ASP A 15 16.24 -2.88 18.47
N SER A 16 15.25 -3.77 18.64
CA SER A 16 13.83 -3.52 18.33
C SER A 16 13.50 -3.34 16.84
N SER A 17 14.39 -3.73 15.92
CA SER A 17 14.06 -3.77 14.50
C SER A 17 13.16 -4.99 14.18
N VAL A 18 12.18 -4.79 13.30
CA VAL A 18 11.27 -5.84 12.85
C VAL A 18 11.73 -6.31 11.48
N LEU A 19 12.18 -7.57 11.39
CA LEU A 19 12.54 -8.21 10.13
C LEU A 19 11.36 -9.05 9.63
N LEU A 20 10.78 -8.63 8.50
CA LEU A 20 9.81 -9.44 7.76
C LEU A 20 10.57 -10.28 6.73
N TYR A 21 10.38 -11.60 6.81
CA TYR A 21 10.92 -12.53 5.82
C TYR A 21 9.81 -12.92 4.83
N ASP A 22 10.06 -12.63 3.56
CA ASP A 22 9.41 -13.35 2.45
C ASP A 22 10.17 -14.67 2.23
N ASN A 23 9.45 -15.78 2.20
CA ASN A 23 10.00 -17.12 1.96
C ASN A 23 10.73 -17.24 0.60
N PHE A 24 10.51 -16.30 -0.34
CA PHE A 24 11.16 -16.33 -1.64
C PHE A 24 12.58 -15.75 -1.66
N THR A 25 12.92 -14.79 -0.80
CA THR A 25 14.19 -14.05 -0.92
C THR A 25 15.17 -14.28 0.22
N LYS A 26 14.73 -14.77 1.39
CA LYS A 26 15.58 -14.94 2.61
C LYS A 26 16.40 -13.70 3.01
N LEU A 27 16.11 -12.53 2.45
CA LEU A 27 16.82 -11.29 2.73
C LEU A 27 16.02 -10.48 3.74
N PRO A 28 16.67 -9.92 4.78
CA PRO A 28 16.01 -9.04 5.72
C PRO A 28 15.44 -7.81 4.97
N PHE A 29 14.13 -7.61 5.01
CA PHE A 29 13.51 -6.40 4.51
C PHE A 29 13.82 -5.26 5.49
N ILE A 30 14.91 -4.52 5.26
CA ILE A 30 15.21 -3.32 6.03
C ILE A 30 14.22 -2.24 5.57
N MET A 31 13.29 -1.86 6.45
CA MET A 31 12.37 -0.75 6.19
C MET A 31 13.18 0.54 5.98
N LYS A 32 13.12 1.07 4.76
CA LYS A 32 13.82 2.31 4.39
C LYS A 32 12.88 3.50 4.55
N ARG A 33 13.44 4.63 4.98
CA ARG A 33 12.80 5.93 4.78
C ARG A 33 12.73 6.22 3.30
N GLU A 34 11.71 6.93 2.87
CA GLU A 34 11.50 7.26 1.46
C GLU A 34 12.73 7.85 0.76
N ASN A 35 13.44 8.78 1.41
CA ASN A 35 14.64 9.42 0.85
C ASN A 35 15.84 8.46 0.68
N LYS A 36 15.74 7.23 1.18
CA LYS A 36 16.72 6.15 0.99
C LYS A 36 16.24 5.11 -0.03
N CYS A 37 15.02 5.24 -0.54
CA CYS A 37 14.50 4.41 -1.62
C CYS A 37 14.91 4.99 -2.97
N LYS A 38 15.10 4.10 -3.95
CA LYS A 38 15.31 4.50 -5.34
C LYS A 38 14.00 5.03 -5.91
N PRO A 39 14.01 6.01 -6.83
CA PRO A 39 12.79 6.61 -7.41
C PRO A 39 11.77 5.57 -7.90
N TYR A 40 12.25 4.52 -8.58
CA TYR A 40 11.37 3.45 -9.10
C TYR A 40 10.65 2.61 -8.04
N ASP A 41 11.06 2.69 -6.77
CA ASP A 41 10.37 2.04 -5.67
C ASP A 41 9.29 2.95 -5.06
N ARG A 42 9.27 4.26 -5.39
CA ARG A 42 8.49 5.27 -4.66
C ARG A 42 7.03 5.40 -5.07
N TYR A 43 6.28 4.31 -4.93
CA TYR A 43 4.83 4.30 -5.20
C TYR A 43 4.05 3.39 -4.26
N LEU A 44 2.84 3.80 -3.91
CA LEU A 44 1.90 2.95 -3.19
C LEU A 44 1.24 1.98 -4.16
N TYR A 45 1.31 0.69 -3.85
CA TYR A 45 0.62 -0.36 -4.58
C TYR A 45 -0.83 -0.47 -4.06
N ILE A 46 -1.79 -0.11 -4.89
CA ILE A 46 -3.23 -0.14 -4.56
C ILE A 46 -3.91 -1.21 -5.39
N TYR A 47 -4.79 -1.98 -4.78
CA TYR A 47 -5.51 -3.03 -5.51
C TYR A 47 -7.00 -3.14 -5.16
N GLN A 48 -7.48 -2.42 -4.13
CA GLN A 48 -8.88 -2.45 -3.71
C GLN A 48 -9.37 -1.09 -3.21
N ILE A 49 -10.66 -0.83 -3.45
CA ILE A 49 -11.45 0.18 -2.75
C ILE A 49 -12.20 -0.50 -1.62
N PHE A 50 -12.24 0.09 -0.43
CA PHE A 50 -13.14 -0.37 0.63
C PHE A 50 -14.51 0.29 0.48
N SER A 51 -15.58 -0.50 0.59
CA SER A 51 -16.95 0.04 0.64
C SER A 51 -17.21 0.75 1.96
N ASP A 52 -18.27 1.55 2.02
CA ASP A 52 -18.63 2.27 3.26
C ASP A 52 -19.01 1.30 4.38
N GLU A 53 -19.69 0.20 4.05
CA GLU A 53 -20.04 -0.85 5.02
C GLU A 53 -18.78 -1.47 5.64
N LEU A 54 -17.78 -1.78 4.82
CA LEU A 54 -16.52 -2.33 5.29
C LEU A 54 -15.72 -1.32 6.12
N ILE A 55 -15.78 -0.02 5.79
CA ILE A 55 -15.13 1.02 6.59
C ILE A 55 -15.75 1.12 7.97
N GLU A 56 -17.08 1.05 8.07
CA GLU A 56 -17.76 1.02 9.37
C GLU A 56 -17.36 -0.21 10.20
N GLU A 57 -17.14 -1.37 9.57
CA GLU A 57 -16.54 -2.52 10.25
C GLU A 57 -15.13 -2.25 10.76
N VAL A 58 -14.27 -1.64 9.93
CA VAL A 58 -12.89 -1.31 10.32
C VAL A 58 -12.88 -0.32 11.49
N LYS A 59 -13.76 0.68 11.50
CA LYS A 59 -13.91 1.60 12.65
C LYS A 59 -14.28 0.86 13.93
N ARG A 60 -15.24 -0.08 13.86
CA ARG A 60 -15.61 -0.93 15.02
C ARG A 60 -14.42 -1.76 15.50
N GLU A 61 -13.63 -2.33 14.59
CA GLU A 61 -12.41 -3.05 14.97
C GLU A 61 -11.36 -2.14 15.61
N CYS A 62 -11.16 -0.92 15.10
CA CYS A 62 -10.24 0.04 15.70
C CYS A 62 -10.65 0.38 17.14
N LEU A 63 -11.96 0.61 17.39
CA LEU A 63 -12.51 0.86 18.72
C LEU A 63 -12.27 -0.34 19.67
N ASN A 64 -12.56 -1.56 19.20
CA ASN A 64 -12.38 -2.78 19.96
C ASN A 64 -10.89 -3.05 20.27
N PHE A 65 -10.03 -2.91 19.27
CA PHE A 65 -8.58 -3.12 19.40
C PHE A 65 -7.96 -2.13 20.40
N ASN A 66 -8.25 -0.84 20.25
CA ASN A 66 -7.78 0.20 21.16
C ASN A 66 -8.23 -0.06 22.61
N SER A 67 -9.49 -0.45 22.81
CA SER A 67 -10.03 -0.77 24.15
C SER A 67 -9.38 -2.01 24.77
N ARG A 68 -9.17 -3.09 23.99
CA ARG A 68 -8.53 -4.33 24.46
C ARG A 68 -7.05 -4.14 24.80
N LYS A 69 -6.36 -3.25 24.09
CA LYS A 69 -4.94 -2.96 24.26
C LYS A 69 -4.68 -1.79 25.21
N ASN A 70 -5.72 -1.13 25.70
CA ASN A 70 -5.65 0.07 26.53
C ASN A 70 -4.72 1.13 25.92
N LEU A 71 -4.86 1.35 24.61
CA LEU A 71 -4.06 2.34 23.88
C LEU A 71 -4.61 3.75 24.09
N GLU A 72 -3.73 4.73 24.11
CA GLU A 72 -4.14 6.13 24.06
C GLU A 72 -4.87 6.43 22.74
N LYS A 73 -5.92 7.24 22.81
CA LYS A 73 -6.69 7.68 21.65
C LYS A 73 -6.17 9.06 21.25
N ASP A 74 -5.38 9.09 20.20
CA ASP A 74 -4.79 10.31 19.66
C ASP A 74 -5.68 10.95 18.59
N ASP A 75 -5.18 12.03 17.99
CA ASP A 75 -5.88 12.73 16.90
C ASP A 75 -6.12 11.82 15.68
N ALA A 76 -5.18 10.94 15.34
CA ALA A 76 -5.34 10.02 14.21
C ALA A 76 -6.53 9.09 14.43
N PHE A 77 -6.66 8.55 15.64
CA PHE A 77 -7.78 7.73 16.05
C PHE A 77 -9.12 8.47 15.92
N PHE A 78 -9.22 9.68 16.46
CA PHE A 78 -10.47 10.44 16.43
C PHE A 78 -10.85 10.90 15.02
N ARG A 79 -9.86 11.29 14.19
CA ARG A 79 -10.11 11.65 12.79
C ARG A 79 -10.69 10.47 12.01
N PHE A 80 -10.13 9.27 12.16
CA PHE A 80 -10.60 8.10 11.43
C PHE A 80 -11.97 7.63 11.90
N THR A 81 -12.16 7.49 13.21
CA THR A 81 -13.43 7.00 13.77
C THR A 81 -14.62 7.91 13.48
N LYS A 82 -14.38 9.21 13.29
CA LYS A 82 -15.40 10.20 12.89
C LYS A 82 -15.43 10.49 11.38
N TRP A 83 -14.53 9.89 10.60
CA TRP A 83 -14.43 10.16 9.17
C TRP A 83 -15.68 9.70 8.43
N GLY A 84 -16.26 10.53 7.56
CA GLY A 84 -17.34 10.16 6.66
C GLY A 84 -16.95 10.52 5.24
N ARG A 85 -17.08 9.56 4.31
CA ARG A 85 -16.65 9.74 2.92
C ARG A 85 -17.31 10.96 2.29
N GLN A 86 -16.49 11.81 1.67
CA GLN A 86 -16.93 12.90 0.79
C GLN A 86 -16.79 12.48 -0.68
N ASN A 87 -17.42 13.20 -1.61
CA ASN A 87 -17.39 12.88 -3.04
C ASN A 87 -15.97 12.88 -3.66
N ASN A 88 -15.04 13.62 -3.05
CA ASN A 88 -13.65 13.69 -3.47
C ASN A 88 -12.72 12.84 -2.60
N GLU A 89 -13.26 11.94 -1.79
CA GLU A 89 -12.48 11.07 -0.91
C GLU A 89 -12.74 9.59 -1.21
N VAL A 90 -11.71 8.78 -1.00
CA VAL A 90 -11.79 7.33 -1.21
C VAL A 90 -10.89 6.60 -0.23
N ALA A 91 -11.33 5.42 0.22
CA ALA A 91 -10.55 4.52 1.05
C ALA A 91 -9.95 3.42 0.18
N LEU A 92 -8.61 3.44 0.06
CA LEU A 92 -7.84 2.54 -0.78
C LEU A 92 -7.00 1.60 0.08
N PHE A 93 -6.97 0.34 -0.29
CA PHE A 93 -6.18 -0.66 0.43
C PHE A 93 -4.86 -0.93 -0.28
N THR A 94 -3.78 -0.91 0.50
CA THR A 94 -2.45 -1.35 0.08
C THR A 94 -2.00 -2.52 0.95
N ILE A 95 -1.47 -3.57 0.31
CA ILE A 95 -0.81 -4.68 1.01
C ILE A 95 0.65 -4.40 1.33
N HIS A 96 1.24 -3.41 0.66
CA HIS A 96 2.66 -3.17 0.73
C HIS A 96 2.96 -1.71 0.41
N ALA A 97 3.50 -1.00 1.39
CA ALA A 97 4.19 0.24 1.18
C ALA A 97 5.70 0.01 0.97
N TYR A 98 6.27 0.68 -0.02
CA TYR A 98 7.69 0.60 -0.36
C TYR A 98 8.62 1.22 0.69
N ALA A 99 8.14 2.22 1.42
CA ALA A 99 8.91 2.98 2.37
C ALA A 99 8.03 3.50 3.50
N SER A 100 8.68 3.85 4.60
CA SER A 100 8.04 4.61 5.66
C SER A 100 8.13 6.11 5.38
N PHE A 101 7.01 6.82 5.51
CA PHE A 101 6.92 8.27 5.37
C PHE A 101 5.77 8.83 6.21
N GLN A 102 5.87 10.12 6.58
CA GLN A 102 4.84 10.82 7.36
C GLN A 102 3.66 11.21 6.47
N ILE A 103 2.47 11.31 7.06
CA ILE A 103 1.27 11.87 6.42
C ILE A 103 0.80 13.12 7.17
N PRO A 104 0.14 14.10 6.51
CA PRO A 104 -0.33 14.07 5.12
C PRO A 104 0.80 14.04 4.10
N LYS A 105 0.54 13.40 2.95
CA LYS A 105 1.48 13.37 1.83
C LYS A 105 0.76 13.61 0.51
N ASP A 106 1.33 14.50 -0.28
CA ASP A 106 0.86 14.83 -1.62
C ASP A 106 1.34 13.80 -2.65
N PHE A 107 0.46 13.52 -3.60
CA PHE A 107 0.72 12.72 -4.79
C PHE A 107 0.03 13.38 -5.98
N ASP A 108 0.53 13.14 -7.18
CA ASP A 108 -0.03 13.75 -8.39
C ASP A 108 -0.01 12.84 -9.63
N CYS A 109 0.26 11.54 -9.43
CA CYS A 109 0.32 10.55 -10.50
C CYS A 109 -0.30 9.21 -10.06
N ILE A 110 -1.26 8.72 -10.86
CA ILE A 110 -1.88 7.41 -10.70
C ILE A 110 -1.76 6.64 -12.01
N PHE A 111 -1.29 5.41 -11.97
CA PHE A 111 -1.09 4.61 -13.18
C PHE A 111 -1.53 3.17 -12.96
N ASP A 112 -1.88 2.50 -14.06
CA ASP A 112 -2.15 1.07 -14.08
C ASP A 112 -0.85 0.28 -14.11
N ILE A 113 -0.65 -0.60 -13.13
CA ILE A 113 0.60 -1.38 -13.00
C ILE A 113 0.75 -2.38 -14.14
N ASP A 114 -0.36 -2.94 -14.62
CA ASP A 114 -0.35 -3.93 -15.70
C ASP A 114 -0.30 -3.28 -17.08
N ASN A 115 -0.68 -2.01 -17.18
CA ASN A 115 -0.50 -1.19 -18.36
C ASN A 115 -0.01 0.22 -17.99
N PRO A 116 1.30 0.41 -17.74
CA PRO A 116 1.83 1.70 -17.25
C PRO A 116 1.57 2.90 -18.16
N GLU A 117 1.25 2.70 -19.44
CA GLU A 117 0.84 3.77 -20.36
C GLU A 117 -0.53 4.37 -20.01
N ASN A 118 -1.39 3.63 -19.29
CA ASN A 118 -2.64 4.13 -18.75
C ASN A 118 -2.35 4.87 -17.43
N VAL A 119 -2.01 6.15 -17.55
CA VAL A 119 -1.66 7.06 -16.45
C VAL A 119 -2.59 8.28 -16.42
N GLU A 120 -2.89 8.74 -15.21
CA GLU A 120 -3.67 9.94 -14.94
C GLU A 120 -2.91 10.84 -13.95
N TYR A 121 -2.73 12.11 -14.31
CA TYR A 121 -2.10 13.10 -13.46
C TYR A 121 -3.15 13.94 -12.74
N THR A 122 -3.28 13.74 -11.43
CA THR A 122 -4.29 14.40 -10.61
C THR A 122 -3.80 14.56 -9.18
N GLU A 123 -3.97 15.77 -8.63
CA GLU A 123 -3.53 16.11 -7.28
C GLU A 123 -4.41 15.41 -6.22
N CYS A 124 -3.76 14.65 -5.34
CA CYS A 124 -4.40 14.03 -4.19
C CYS A 124 -3.48 14.01 -2.96
N ILE A 125 -4.10 13.89 -1.79
CA ILE A 125 -3.41 13.86 -0.51
C ILE A 125 -3.79 12.59 0.21
N LEU A 126 -2.81 11.79 0.62
CA LEU A 126 -3.02 10.76 1.62
C LEU A 126 -3.17 11.42 2.98
N SER A 127 -4.40 11.49 3.48
CA SER A 127 -4.75 12.27 4.67
C SER A 127 -4.77 11.43 5.96
N GLN A 128 -5.06 10.13 5.85
CA GLN A 128 -5.11 9.20 6.97
C GLN A 128 -4.62 7.82 6.56
N SER A 129 -4.06 7.09 7.51
CA SER A 129 -3.55 5.73 7.36
C SER A 129 -3.98 4.89 8.55
N ILE A 130 -4.47 3.68 8.28
CA ILE A 130 -4.89 2.74 9.31
C ILE A 130 -4.06 1.48 9.12
N TYR A 131 -3.04 1.37 9.96
CA TYR A 131 -2.10 0.25 9.99
C TYR A 131 -2.83 -1.06 10.24
N GLU A 132 -2.63 -2.02 9.34
CA GLU A 132 -3.25 -3.35 9.34
C GLU A 132 -4.79 -3.31 9.48
N CYS A 133 -5.44 -2.21 9.08
CA CYS A 133 -6.87 -1.96 9.30
C CYS A 133 -7.31 -2.04 10.78
N LEU A 134 -6.41 -1.75 11.72
CA LEU A 134 -6.68 -1.84 13.16
C LEU A 134 -6.26 -0.60 13.94
N HIS A 135 -5.23 0.11 13.48
CA HIS A 135 -4.63 1.19 14.23
C HIS A 135 -4.39 2.43 13.36
N PRO A 136 -5.23 3.47 13.48
CA PRO A 136 -4.99 4.76 12.83
C PRO A 136 -3.66 5.36 13.28
N ILE A 137 -2.83 5.80 12.33
CA ILE A 137 -1.51 6.37 12.59
C ILE A 137 -1.21 7.53 11.61
N ASN A 138 -0.28 8.41 11.99
CA ASN A 138 0.14 9.57 11.18
C ASN A 138 1.29 9.27 10.21
N LYS A 139 1.45 8.01 9.80
CA LYS A 139 2.50 7.59 8.84
C LYS A 139 2.07 6.37 8.04
N ILE A 140 2.83 6.10 6.98
CA ILE A 140 2.89 4.79 6.33
C ILE A 140 4.12 4.07 6.87
N GLU A 141 3.97 2.77 7.16
CA GLU A 141 5.09 1.90 7.54
C GLU A 141 5.41 0.96 6.37
N GLY A 142 6.62 1.06 5.85
CA GLY A 142 7.06 0.21 4.74
C GLY A 142 6.95 -1.27 5.10
N GLY A 143 6.53 -2.12 4.17
CA GLY A 143 6.36 -3.55 4.41
C GLY A 143 4.99 -3.97 4.97
N HIS A 144 4.16 -3.01 5.38
CA HIS A 144 2.90 -3.29 6.07
C HIS A 144 1.67 -2.99 5.23
N LYS A 145 0.53 -3.57 5.65
CA LYS A 145 -0.76 -3.30 5.05
C LYS A 145 -1.36 -2.04 5.64
N HIS A 146 -1.98 -1.23 4.80
CA HIS A 146 -2.66 -0.02 5.23
C HIS A 146 -3.98 0.14 4.51
N LEU A 147 -4.99 0.58 5.26
CA LEU A 147 -6.11 1.32 4.66
C LEU A 147 -5.73 2.79 4.61
N CYS A 148 -5.72 3.35 3.41
CA CYS A 148 -5.27 4.70 3.10
C CYS A 148 -6.48 5.55 2.71
N LEU A 149 -6.69 6.69 3.36
CA LEU A 149 -7.75 7.63 3.00
C LEU A 149 -7.18 8.77 2.16
N PHE A 150 -7.53 8.77 0.88
CA PHE A 150 -7.11 9.77 -0.09
C PHE A 150 -8.18 10.84 -0.25
N LYS A 151 -7.73 12.09 -0.37
CA LYS A 151 -8.55 13.24 -0.72
C LYS A 151 -8.04 13.86 -2.01
N PHE A 152 -8.88 13.91 -3.03
CA PHE A 152 -8.60 14.53 -4.32
C PHE A 152 -8.96 16.02 -4.31
N LYS A 153 -8.24 16.81 -5.09
CA LYS A 153 -8.52 18.25 -5.21
C LYS A 153 -9.90 18.56 -5.81
N LYS A 154 -10.37 17.71 -6.73
CA LYS A 154 -11.66 17.86 -7.42
C LYS A 154 -12.61 16.70 -7.08
N GLU A 155 -12.45 15.58 -7.77
CA GLU A 155 -13.25 14.37 -7.62
C GLU A 155 -12.34 13.14 -7.67
N VAL A 156 -12.88 11.97 -7.29
CA VAL A 156 -12.15 10.71 -7.42
C VAL A 156 -11.99 10.39 -8.93
N PRO A 157 -10.76 10.21 -9.42
CA PRO A 157 -10.50 10.03 -10.84
C PRO A 157 -11.04 8.69 -11.36
N GLY A 158 -11.45 8.68 -12.63
CA GLY A 158 -12.07 7.51 -13.28
C GLY A 158 -11.21 6.24 -13.20
N ILE A 159 -9.87 6.38 -13.23
CA ILE A 159 -8.95 5.25 -13.12
C ILE A 159 -9.11 4.47 -11.79
N ILE A 160 -9.45 5.16 -10.69
CA ILE A 160 -9.63 4.53 -9.37
C ILE A 160 -10.84 3.60 -9.38
N HIS A 161 -11.93 3.97 -10.07
CA HIS A 161 -13.15 3.17 -10.16
C HIS A 161 -12.99 1.84 -10.91
N LYS A 162 -11.83 1.61 -11.54
CA LYS A 162 -11.46 0.31 -12.13
C LYS A 162 -11.05 -0.73 -11.08
N LEU A 163 -10.69 -0.29 -9.87
CA LEU A 163 -10.31 -1.18 -8.78
C LEU A 163 -11.49 -2.03 -8.28
N HIS A 164 -11.20 -3.22 -7.77
CA HIS A 164 -12.20 -4.04 -7.11
C HIS A 164 -12.73 -3.36 -5.83
N VAL A 165 -14.05 -3.33 -5.67
CA VAL A 165 -14.70 -2.82 -4.46
C VAL A 165 -14.90 -3.98 -3.47
N LYS A 166 -14.12 -3.95 -2.39
CA LYS A 166 -14.23 -4.92 -1.30
C LYS A 166 -15.35 -4.50 -0.34
N LYS A 167 -16.36 -5.37 -0.20
CA LYS A 167 -17.53 -5.14 0.65
C LYS A 167 -17.46 -5.84 2.01
N GLU A 168 -16.67 -6.90 2.11
CA GLU A 168 -16.60 -7.77 3.29
C GLU A 168 -15.13 -8.09 3.61
N LYS A 169 -14.81 -8.40 4.87
CA LYS A 169 -13.42 -8.72 5.29
C LYS A 169 -12.87 -9.97 4.60
N ILE A 170 -13.70 -11.01 4.49
CA ILE A 170 -13.35 -12.30 3.90
C ILE A 170 -14.04 -12.39 2.54
N SER A 171 -13.29 -12.14 1.48
CA SER A 171 -13.74 -12.29 0.11
C SER A 171 -12.64 -12.95 -0.70
N HIS A 172 -13.02 -13.66 -1.77
CA HIS A 172 -12.06 -14.12 -2.76
C HIS A 172 -11.78 -12.96 -3.71
N ASP A 173 -10.51 -12.61 -3.85
CA ASP A 173 -10.11 -11.57 -4.80
C ASP A 173 -10.25 -12.12 -6.24
N PRO A 174 -10.83 -11.35 -7.18
CA PRO A 174 -10.89 -11.75 -8.58
C PRO A 174 -9.48 -11.92 -9.17
N GLN A 175 -9.31 -12.89 -10.08
CA GLN A 175 -8.01 -13.14 -10.72
C GLN A 175 -7.54 -11.96 -11.60
N ASP A 176 -8.47 -11.25 -12.25
CA ASP A 176 -8.19 -10.18 -13.21
C ASP A 176 -8.42 -8.77 -12.61
N MET A 177 -8.07 -8.58 -11.33
CA MET A 177 -8.23 -7.28 -10.69
C MET A 177 -7.20 -6.26 -11.20
N VAL A 178 -7.67 -5.04 -11.51
CA VAL A 178 -6.80 -3.91 -11.83
C VAL A 178 -5.98 -3.53 -10.60
N ARG A 179 -4.72 -3.18 -10.83
CA ARG A 179 -3.77 -2.77 -9.80
C ARG A 179 -3.21 -1.41 -10.19
N LEU A 180 -3.25 -0.47 -9.26
CA LEU A 180 -2.82 0.89 -9.50
C LEU A 180 -1.60 1.23 -8.66
N GLY A 181 -0.70 2.03 -9.21
CA GLY A 181 0.35 2.72 -8.48
C GLY A 181 -0.03 4.16 -8.25
N ILE A 182 0.24 4.69 -7.05
CA ILE A 182 0.11 6.12 -6.73
C ILE A 182 1.48 6.65 -6.32
N CYS A 183 1.96 7.71 -6.99
CA CYS A 183 3.31 8.26 -6.79
C CYS A 183 3.35 9.77 -7.07
N SER A 184 4.52 10.36 -6.81
CA SER A 184 4.87 11.69 -7.33
C SER A 184 5.24 11.56 -8.80
N ARG A 185 4.83 12.52 -9.63
CA ARG A 185 5.12 12.56 -11.07
C ARG A 185 6.60 12.53 -11.38
N GLU A 186 7.44 13.09 -10.51
CA GLU A 186 8.90 13.06 -10.67
C GLU A 186 9.48 11.64 -10.67
N ASP A 187 8.87 10.70 -9.92
CA ASP A 187 9.33 9.32 -9.83
C ASP A 187 8.71 8.42 -10.93
N TYR A 188 7.62 8.85 -11.58
CA TYR A 188 6.81 8.00 -12.45
C TYR A 188 7.59 7.36 -13.62
N ASN A 189 8.47 8.11 -14.28
CA ASN A 189 9.23 7.56 -15.41
C ASN A 189 10.17 6.42 -14.97
N ASP A 190 10.85 6.60 -13.83
CA ASP A 190 11.70 5.55 -13.26
C ASP A 190 10.87 4.32 -12.86
N ILE A 191 9.70 4.52 -12.27
CA ILE A 191 8.77 3.44 -11.90
C ILE A 191 8.29 2.68 -13.15
N LYS A 192 7.86 3.40 -14.18
CA LYS A 192 7.40 2.83 -15.46
C LYS A 192 8.48 2.00 -16.12
N ASP A 193 9.68 2.55 -16.27
CA ASP A 193 10.82 1.86 -16.89
C ASP A 193 11.18 0.58 -16.12
N ARG A 194 11.12 0.65 -14.78
CA ARG A 194 11.35 -0.51 -13.92
C ARG A 194 10.29 -1.59 -14.11
N ILE A 195 9.01 -1.24 -14.15
CA ILE A 195 7.91 -2.20 -14.38
C ILE A 195 8.09 -2.91 -15.72
N LEU A 196 8.35 -2.14 -16.80
CA LEU A 196 8.56 -2.69 -18.15
C LEU A 196 9.80 -3.58 -18.22
N TYR A 197 10.89 -3.21 -17.53
CA TYR A 197 12.08 -4.04 -17.42
C TYR A 197 11.78 -5.38 -16.71
N LEU A 198 11.07 -5.34 -15.59
CA LEU A 198 10.70 -6.53 -14.83
C LEU A 198 9.75 -7.44 -15.61
N ASP A 199 8.81 -6.89 -16.37
CA ASP A 199 7.93 -7.67 -17.26
C ASP A 199 8.74 -8.40 -18.34
N LYS A 200 9.68 -7.72 -19.00
CA LYS A 200 10.60 -8.35 -19.97
C LYS A 200 11.41 -9.49 -19.34
N LEU A 201 11.91 -9.31 -18.12
CA LEU A 201 12.64 -10.36 -17.40
C LEU A 201 11.73 -11.56 -17.10
N LYS A 202 10.52 -11.33 -16.59
CA LYS A 202 9.53 -12.39 -16.28
C LYS A 202 9.17 -13.18 -17.54
N LYS A 203 8.93 -12.51 -18.65
CA LYS A 203 8.65 -13.16 -19.95
C LYS A 203 9.82 -14.02 -20.44
N ARG A 204 11.06 -13.58 -20.22
CA ARG A 204 12.27 -14.28 -20.69
C ARG A 204 12.70 -15.44 -19.80
N HIS A 205 12.57 -15.28 -18.48
CA HIS A 205 13.18 -16.16 -17.47
C HIS A 205 12.16 -16.88 -16.58
N GLY A 206 10.86 -16.63 -16.75
CA GLY A 206 9.80 -17.28 -16.00
C GLY A 206 9.90 -17.03 -14.48
N PRO A 207 9.61 -18.04 -13.64
CA PRO A 207 9.65 -17.91 -12.17
C PRO A 207 11.01 -17.50 -11.60
N ASP A 208 12.09 -17.74 -12.34
CA ASP A 208 13.48 -17.47 -11.91
C ASP A 208 14.00 -16.08 -12.32
N TRP A 209 13.13 -15.19 -12.81
CA TRP A 209 13.49 -13.86 -13.31
C TRP A 209 14.33 -13.03 -12.34
N TRP A 210 14.10 -13.18 -11.03
CA TRP A 210 14.76 -12.42 -9.97
C TRP A 210 16.27 -12.68 -9.92
N LYS A 211 16.74 -13.84 -10.40
CA LYS A 211 18.18 -14.15 -10.51
C LYS A 211 18.89 -13.24 -11.51
N TYR A 212 18.15 -12.71 -12.48
CA TYR A 212 18.67 -11.90 -13.59
C TYR A 212 18.42 -10.39 -13.42
N ASP A 213 17.79 -10.01 -12.31
CA ASP A 213 17.55 -8.61 -11.99
C ASP A 213 18.84 -7.94 -11.50
N ARG A 214 19.45 -7.14 -12.38
CA ARG A 214 20.72 -6.45 -12.10
C ARG A 214 20.64 -5.50 -10.92
N GLU A 215 19.45 -4.98 -10.61
CA GLU A 215 19.25 -4.06 -9.48
C GLU A 215 19.11 -4.79 -8.15
N ALA A 216 18.65 -6.05 -8.13
CA ALA A 216 18.59 -6.87 -6.92
C ALA A 216 19.99 -7.25 -6.40
N HIS A 217 20.99 -7.31 -7.30
CA HIS A 217 22.37 -7.70 -6.97
C HIS A 217 23.30 -6.52 -6.66
N LYS A 218 22.86 -5.28 -6.90
CA LYS A 218 23.59 -4.09 -6.45
C LYS A 218 23.36 -3.94 -4.95
N LYS A 219 24.32 -4.41 -4.14
CA LYS A 219 24.38 -4.05 -2.72
C LYS A 219 24.45 -2.52 -2.64
N ASN A 220 23.42 -1.91 -2.06
CA ASN A 220 23.47 -0.51 -1.62
C ASN A 220 24.46 -0.37 -0.46
#